data_AF-A0A840E7J8-F1
#
_entry.id   AF-A0A840E7J8-F1
#
_cell.length_a   1.000
_cell.length_b   1.000
_cell.length_c   1.000
_cell.angle_alpha   90.00
_cell.angle_beta   90.00
_cell.angle_gamma   90.00
#
_symmetry.space_group_name_H-M   'P 1'
#
loop_
_entity.id
_entity.type
_entity.pdbx_description
1 polymer ?
#
loop_
_entity_poly.entity_id
_entity_poly.type
_entity_poly.pdbx_seq_one_letter_code
_entity_poly.pdbx_strand_id
1 'polypeptide(L)'
;MSEVRIEDFSPLFGKVSVNFIGAAGDLYEKFIRVNEIDRQKDINHLGLLSYTFNTLHHTRYDYLMIQSVISELVENSFKGTTTSQGGLRIKGVNYGGNEILKTWFLLSNLGHCKHTIGDEKALMLHAVKRRGFKSYLSKYILDKDLKVWAGKVIDRFDYIKFHHIISLYRISKIFPRNKSKQLKYTSLYKLLLMPASTIEGVTDQLKLVRLKTLYSNIRTLSIIALDTQNSHLPVSIDILSTILSFDFNVDKFQGRKLSQLYDPLTNLLYDKLYLSTQAQTLQRSYEVRALNNLVDLSFKDIVETALLEGLSNPSITHLRHIIRKKYILAKGQKIKDHFNILQQIKSIDRSFESSIDFNSITRETVLDIYYETETFDINKIGLLLTHTVNLTQIVDRKQLLEVVAIHRPITQAIVKGLESEGIDNDKREKILLPVLGLLSHDLQQQHFRADKKFFKNISWSIIRLFIHDKFYFDLDNYHETTSFGIIYPDGTNELDKLIETEKEKFLQKNEDRVKELEHIQKATSRRFDGFTVACLDRIRIYDYSKPPSKRDVTDIDSLVIKFNQNELIVEFNETKNKRNCENRAKKDLNDKFVRILNSTAKGYRIHPVKKFGAKVRIRKTCI
;
A
#
# COMPACT_ATOMS: atom_id res chain seq x y z
N MET A 1 18.19 -21.85 -36.10
CA MET A 1 17.65 -21.17 -34.91
C MET A 1 16.65 -20.15 -35.42
N SER A 2 15.49 -19.99 -34.78
CA SER A 2 14.57 -18.91 -35.13
C SER A 2 15.18 -17.57 -34.72
N GLU A 3 15.03 -16.58 -35.58
CA GLU A 3 15.44 -15.20 -35.36
C GLU A 3 14.31 -14.31 -35.85
N VAL A 4 13.80 -13.49 -34.94
CA VAL A 4 12.74 -12.51 -35.23
C VAL A 4 13.26 -11.14 -34.85
N ARG A 5 13.36 -10.25 -35.83
CA ARG A 5 13.71 -8.85 -35.62
C ARG A 5 12.46 -7.99 -35.71
N ILE A 6 12.22 -7.20 -34.66
CA ILE A 6 11.09 -6.28 -34.55
C ILE A 6 11.63 -4.86 -34.54
N GLU A 7 11.10 -4.02 -35.40
CA GLU A 7 11.31 -2.57 -35.33
C GLU A 7 10.06 -1.93 -34.74
N ASP A 8 10.25 -1.07 -33.74
CA ASP A 8 9.15 -0.42 -33.04
C ASP A 8 9.52 1.00 -32.60
N PHE A 9 8.54 1.76 -32.11
CA PHE A 9 8.75 3.08 -31.56
C PHE A 9 8.54 3.07 -30.04
N SER A 10 9.57 3.48 -29.30
CA SER A 10 9.50 3.69 -27.86
C SER A 10 9.49 5.19 -27.55
N PRO A 11 8.57 5.68 -26.69
CA PRO A 11 8.61 7.07 -26.22
C PRO A 11 9.93 7.45 -25.52
N LEU A 12 10.66 6.47 -24.99
CA LEU A 12 11.93 6.67 -24.28
C LEU A 12 13.15 6.68 -25.19
N PHE A 13 13.12 5.90 -26.27
CA PHE A 13 14.30 5.63 -27.11
C PHE A 13 14.12 5.98 -28.58
N GLY A 14 12.94 6.47 -29.00
CA GLY A 14 12.61 6.66 -30.40
C GLY A 14 12.47 5.32 -31.13
N LYS A 15 13.00 5.23 -32.35
CA LYS A 15 12.98 3.99 -33.13
C LYS A 15 13.95 2.96 -32.52
N VAL A 16 13.42 1.82 -32.11
CA VAL A 16 14.17 0.71 -31.52
C VAL A 16 14.08 -0.53 -32.39
N SER A 17 15.12 -1.36 -32.34
CA SER A 17 15.14 -2.69 -32.96
C SER A 17 15.37 -3.71 -31.85
N VAL A 18 14.56 -4.76 -31.81
CA VAL A 18 14.67 -5.85 -30.85
C VAL A 18 14.78 -7.18 -31.58
N ASN A 19 15.82 -7.95 -31.28
CA ASN A 19 16.12 -9.26 -31.85
C ASN A 19 15.74 -10.37 -30.87
N PHE A 20 14.74 -11.18 -31.19
CA PHE A 20 14.41 -12.40 -30.46
C PHE A 20 15.05 -13.60 -31.15
N ILE A 21 16.03 -14.22 -30.48
CA ILE A 21 16.77 -15.38 -31.00
C ILE A 21 16.45 -16.66 -30.22
N GLY A 22 16.65 -17.82 -30.85
CA GLY A 22 16.57 -19.12 -30.19
C GLY A 22 15.21 -19.40 -29.56
N ALA A 23 15.19 -19.82 -28.29
CA ALA A 23 13.96 -20.07 -27.53
C ALA A 23 13.06 -18.84 -27.40
N ALA A 24 13.63 -17.63 -27.34
CA ALA A 24 12.86 -16.40 -27.30
C ALA A 24 12.21 -16.11 -28.66
N GLY A 25 12.94 -16.31 -29.77
CA GLY A 25 12.40 -16.21 -31.14
C GLY A 25 11.26 -17.20 -31.38
N ASP A 26 11.48 -18.48 -31.06
CA ASP A 26 10.47 -19.55 -31.17
C ASP A 26 9.18 -19.21 -30.42
N LEU A 27 9.33 -18.61 -29.22
CA LEU A 27 8.22 -18.25 -28.36
C LEU A 27 7.49 -17.02 -28.87
N TYR A 28 8.23 -15.99 -29.32
CA TYR A 28 7.66 -14.77 -29.88
C TYR A 28 6.84 -15.07 -31.14
N GLU A 29 7.37 -15.86 -32.08
CA GLU A 29 6.60 -16.29 -33.26
C GLU A 29 5.32 -17.02 -32.86
N LYS A 30 5.39 -17.88 -31.83
CA LYS A 30 4.20 -18.57 -31.33
C LYS A 30 3.20 -17.56 -30.74
N PHE A 31 3.66 -16.53 -30.04
CA PHE A 31 2.82 -15.49 -29.47
C PHE A 31 2.09 -14.69 -30.56
N ILE A 32 2.76 -14.34 -31.66
CA ILE A 32 2.10 -13.74 -32.83
C ILE A 32 0.98 -14.65 -33.35
N ARG A 33 1.29 -15.93 -33.60
CA ARG A 33 0.33 -16.90 -34.18
C ARG A 33 -0.90 -17.16 -33.30
N VAL A 34 -0.83 -16.90 -32.00
CA VAL A 34 -1.97 -17.06 -31.06
C VAL A 34 -2.55 -15.72 -30.61
N ASN A 35 -2.23 -14.63 -31.31
CA ASN A 35 -2.72 -13.27 -31.03
C ASN A 35 -2.34 -12.75 -29.63
N GLU A 36 -1.26 -13.26 -29.03
CA GLU A 36 -0.85 -12.84 -27.68
C GLU A 36 -0.16 -11.47 -27.69
N ILE A 37 0.52 -11.12 -28.78
CA ILE A 37 1.15 -9.81 -28.92
C ILE A 37 0.08 -8.71 -28.98
N ASP A 38 -0.94 -8.89 -29.80
CA ASP A 38 -2.03 -7.91 -29.90
C ASP A 38 -2.85 -7.84 -28.60
N ARG A 39 -3.03 -8.97 -27.91
CA ARG A 39 -3.58 -8.96 -26.55
C ARG A 39 -2.73 -8.11 -25.59
N GLN A 40 -1.41 -8.20 -25.62
CA GLN A 40 -0.54 -7.40 -24.74
C GLN A 40 -0.53 -5.91 -25.09
N LYS A 41 -0.76 -5.54 -26.36
CA LYS A 41 -0.97 -4.15 -26.78
C LYS A 41 -2.30 -3.58 -26.27
N ASP A 42 -3.28 -4.42 -26.01
CA ASP A 42 -4.60 -4.02 -25.49
C ASP A 42 -4.68 -4.06 -23.95
N ILE A 43 -3.57 -4.33 -23.26
CA ILE A 43 -3.53 -4.36 -21.79
C ILE A 43 -2.69 -3.21 -21.27
N ASN A 44 -3.33 -2.27 -20.57
CA ASN A 44 -2.64 -1.22 -19.85
C ASN A 44 -1.73 -1.85 -18.79
N HIS A 45 -0.44 -1.50 -18.78
CA HIS A 45 0.55 -2.07 -17.85
C HIS A 45 0.12 -1.90 -16.39
N LEU A 46 -0.41 -0.71 -16.08
CA LEU A 46 -0.89 -0.33 -14.75
C LEU A 46 -2.35 -0.72 -14.48
N GLY A 47 -3.00 -1.42 -15.41
CA GLY A 47 -4.36 -1.95 -15.26
C GLY A 47 -5.34 -0.89 -14.77
N LEU A 48 -5.96 -1.14 -13.62
CA LEU A 48 -6.95 -0.23 -13.02
C LEU A 48 -6.42 1.18 -12.75
N LEU A 49 -5.12 1.35 -12.48
CA LEU A 49 -4.57 2.68 -12.19
C LEU A 49 -4.64 3.63 -13.39
N SER A 50 -4.68 3.10 -14.62
CA SER A 50 -4.88 3.91 -15.83
C SER A 50 -6.22 4.63 -15.85
N TYR A 51 -7.22 4.15 -15.10
CA TYR A 51 -8.53 4.78 -14.94
C TYR A 51 -8.55 5.82 -13.81
N THR A 52 -7.60 5.76 -12.88
CA THR A 52 -7.40 6.78 -11.84
C THR A 52 -6.54 7.93 -12.37
N PHE A 53 -5.58 7.62 -13.23
CA PHE A 53 -4.60 8.56 -13.76
C PHE A 53 -4.58 8.49 -15.29
N ASN A 54 -5.33 9.38 -15.93
CA ASN A 54 -5.56 9.41 -17.39
C ASN A 54 -4.32 9.63 -18.27
N THR A 55 -3.13 9.79 -17.68
CA THR A 55 -1.86 9.89 -18.43
C THR A 55 -1.15 8.53 -18.53
N LEU A 56 -1.62 7.52 -17.80
CA LEU A 56 -0.96 6.22 -17.65
C LEU A 56 -1.54 5.16 -18.60
N HIS A 57 -1.28 5.31 -19.90
CA HIS A 57 -1.83 4.41 -20.93
C HIS A 57 -0.81 3.51 -21.64
N HIS A 58 0.43 3.44 -21.15
CA HIS A 58 1.40 2.51 -21.72
C HIS A 58 0.98 1.05 -21.46
N THR A 59 1.26 0.21 -22.44
CA THR A 59 0.74 -1.15 -22.52
C THR A 59 1.73 -2.16 -21.94
N ARG A 60 1.29 -3.40 -21.71
CA ARG A 60 2.18 -4.52 -21.36
C ARG A 60 3.18 -4.80 -22.47
N TYR A 61 2.79 -4.58 -23.71
CA TYR A 61 3.68 -4.71 -24.86
C TYR A 61 4.79 -3.64 -24.85
N ASP A 62 4.47 -2.37 -24.55
CA ASP A 62 5.49 -1.31 -24.43
C ASP A 62 6.51 -1.64 -23.34
N TYR A 63 6.02 -2.15 -22.21
CA TYR A 63 6.85 -2.62 -21.11
C TYR A 63 7.77 -3.79 -21.52
N LEU A 64 7.24 -4.78 -22.25
CA LEU A 64 8.02 -5.91 -22.79
C LEU A 64 9.11 -5.43 -23.77
N MET A 65 8.78 -4.49 -24.65
CA MET A 65 9.73 -3.95 -25.62
C MET A 65 10.86 -3.21 -24.92
N ILE A 66 10.57 -2.33 -23.95
CA ILE A 66 11.59 -1.61 -23.20
C ILE A 66 12.51 -2.54 -22.42
N GLN A 67 11.96 -3.57 -21.76
CA GLN A 67 12.79 -4.61 -21.12
C GLN A 67 13.75 -5.28 -22.11
N SER A 68 13.25 -5.57 -23.31
CA SER A 68 14.03 -6.25 -24.35
C SER A 68 15.11 -5.35 -24.94
N VAL A 69 14.82 -4.05 -25.13
CA VAL A 69 15.80 -3.03 -25.54
C VAL A 69 16.88 -2.85 -24.49
N ILE A 70 16.51 -2.68 -23.21
CA ILE A 70 17.48 -2.55 -22.12
C ILE A 70 18.36 -3.81 -22.04
N SER A 71 17.79 -5.00 -22.25
CA SER A 71 18.56 -6.24 -22.30
C SER A 71 19.60 -6.26 -23.43
N GLU A 72 19.28 -5.71 -24.62
CA GLU A 72 20.24 -5.57 -25.71
C GLU A 72 21.31 -4.52 -25.43
N LEU A 73 20.93 -3.38 -24.85
CA LEU A 73 21.88 -2.35 -24.45
C LEU A 73 22.88 -2.92 -23.44
N VAL A 74 22.41 -3.67 -22.44
CA VAL A 74 23.29 -4.37 -21.49
C VAL A 74 24.21 -5.36 -22.21
N GLU A 75 23.68 -6.19 -23.12
CA GLU A 75 24.52 -7.15 -23.87
C GLU A 75 25.61 -6.44 -24.69
N ASN A 76 25.26 -5.35 -25.37
CA ASN A 76 26.18 -4.59 -26.22
C ASN A 76 27.20 -3.79 -25.41
N SER A 77 26.80 -3.14 -24.32
CA SER A 77 27.68 -2.34 -23.45
C SER A 77 28.73 -3.20 -22.74
N PHE A 78 28.41 -4.46 -22.44
CA PHE A 78 29.30 -5.38 -21.71
C PHE A 78 29.78 -6.53 -22.59
N LYS A 79 29.72 -6.40 -23.92
CA LYS A 79 30.18 -7.45 -24.83
C LYS A 79 31.68 -7.67 -24.66
N GLY A 80 32.09 -8.93 -24.49
CA GLY A 80 33.50 -9.30 -24.34
C GLY A 80 34.10 -9.02 -22.95
N THR A 81 33.31 -8.52 -21.99
CA THR A 81 33.75 -8.34 -20.61
C THR A 81 33.33 -9.54 -19.74
N THR A 82 33.92 -9.65 -18.55
CA THR A 82 33.48 -10.61 -17.50
C THR A 82 32.06 -10.34 -17.00
N THR A 83 31.48 -9.19 -17.34
CA THR A 83 30.13 -8.75 -17.01
C THR A 83 29.12 -8.98 -18.13
N SER A 84 29.54 -9.58 -19.26
CA SER A 84 28.63 -10.02 -20.31
C SER A 84 27.57 -10.98 -19.75
N GLN A 85 26.38 -11.00 -20.38
CA GLN A 85 25.25 -11.82 -19.95
C GLN A 85 25.57 -13.33 -19.98
N GLY A 86 26.58 -13.74 -20.74
CA GLY A 86 27.06 -15.11 -20.82
C GLY A 86 26.02 -16.08 -21.39
N GLY A 87 26.05 -17.33 -20.94
CA GLY A 87 25.07 -18.35 -21.28
C GLY A 87 24.93 -19.40 -20.19
N LEU A 88 23.81 -20.12 -20.18
CA LEU A 88 23.55 -21.23 -19.27
C LEU A 88 23.44 -22.54 -20.03
N ARG A 89 24.03 -23.59 -19.48
CA ARG A 89 23.82 -24.96 -19.94
C ARG A 89 22.69 -25.58 -19.13
N ILE A 90 21.57 -25.87 -19.78
CA ILE A 90 20.37 -26.40 -19.14
C ILE A 90 20.11 -27.79 -19.73
N LYS A 91 20.25 -28.83 -18.92
CA LYS A 91 20.11 -30.24 -19.36
C LYS A 91 20.93 -30.56 -20.62
N GLY A 92 22.16 -30.06 -20.68
CA GLY A 92 23.08 -30.31 -21.79
C GLY A 92 23.00 -29.31 -22.95
N VAL A 93 21.92 -28.52 -23.07
CA VAL A 93 21.74 -27.52 -24.13
C VAL A 93 22.22 -26.14 -23.66
N ASN A 94 23.02 -25.46 -24.48
CA ASN A 94 23.48 -24.10 -24.19
C ASN A 94 22.46 -23.07 -24.67
N TYR A 95 22.10 -22.14 -23.80
CA TYR A 95 21.22 -21.01 -24.07
C TYR A 95 21.97 -19.70 -23.81
N GLY A 96 21.81 -18.72 -24.69
CA GLY A 96 22.40 -17.39 -24.51
C GLY A 96 21.73 -16.62 -23.35
N GLY A 97 22.47 -15.76 -22.65
CA GLY A 97 21.93 -14.95 -21.56
C GLY A 97 20.77 -14.06 -22.02
N ASN A 98 20.93 -13.36 -23.14
CA ASN A 98 19.87 -12.49 -23.69
C ASN A 98 18.65 -13.29 -24.15
N GLU A 99 18.85 -14.47 -24.73
CA GLU A 99 17.79 -15.42 -25.09
C GLU A 99 16.98 -15.84 -23.85
N ILE A 100 17.65 -16.16 -22.75
CA ILE A 100 17.00 -16.53 -21.49
C ILE A 100 16.21 -15.36 -20.91
N LEU A 101 16.82 -14.17 -20.85
CA LEU A 101 16.18 -12.96 -20.31
C LEU A 101 14.92 -12.59 -21.09
N LYS A 102 15.00 -12.56 -22.42
CA LYS A 102 13.84 -12.28 -23.29
C LYS A 102 12.76 -13.36 -23.19
N THR A 103 13.17 -14.63 -23.06
CA THR A 103 12.21 -15.71 -22.77
C THR A 103 11.50 -15.49 -21.44
N TRP A 104 12.22 -15.06 -20.39
CA TRP A 104 11.62 -14.72 -19.10
C TRP A 104 10.68 -13.51 -19.19
N PHE A 105 11.03 -12.46 -19.93
CA PHE A 105 10.14 -11.31 -20.13
C PHE A 105 8.84 -11.72 -20.81
N LEU A 106 8.91 -12.51 -21.89
CA LEU A 106 7.73 -13.04 -22.60
C LEU A 106 6.85 -13.88 -21.68
N LEU A 107 7.43 -14.84 -20.96
CA LEU A 107 6.69 -15.73 -20.07
C LEU A 107 6.14 -15.01 -18.84
N SER A 108 6.83 -13.99 -18.33
CA SER A 108 6.32 -13.15 -17.24
C SER A 108 5.10 -12.32 -17.67
N ASN A 109 5.11 -11.72 -18.86
CA ASN A 109 3.98 -10.92 -19.33
C ASN A 109 2.78 -11.78 -19.76
N LEU A 110 3.01 -13.05 -20.13
CA LEU A 110 1.96 -13.97 -20.57
C LEU A 110 0.82 -14.12 -19.56
N GLY A 111 1.09 -14.04 -18.26
CA GLY A 111 0.11 -14.32 -17.22
C GLY A 111 -0.77 -13.14 -16.82
N HIS A 112 -0.46 -11.93 -17.30
CA HIS A 112 -1.20 -10.74 -16.89
C HIS A 112 -2.59 -10.69 -17.51
N CYS A 113 -3.58 -10.42 -16.68
CA CYS A 113 -5.01 -10.30 -17.02
C CYS A 113 -5.34 -8.91 -17.59
N LYS A 114 -6.55 -8.72 -18.12
CA LYS A 114 -6.98 -7.50 -18.82
C LYS A 114 -6.77 -6.23 -17.98
N HIS A 115 -7.12 -6.28 -16.70
CA HIS A 115 -6.90 -5.20 -15.74
C HIS A 115 -5.78 -5.50 -14.73
N THR A 116 -4.84 -6.37 -15.12
CA THR A 116 -3.61 -6.74 -14.39
C THR A 116 -3.88 -7.08 -12.91
N ILE A 117 -3.33 -6.30 -11.97
CA ILE A 117 -3.44 -6.52 -10.51
C ILE A 117 -4.91 -6.53 -10.07
N GLY A 118 -5.78 -5.78 -10.75
CA GLY A 118 -7.23 -5.79 -10.57
C GLY A 118 -7.82 -7.19 -10.59
N ASP A 119 -7.72 -7.83 -11.75
CA ASP A 119 -8.20 -9.19 -11.99
C ASP A 119 -7.39 -10.23 -11.21
N GLU A 120 -6.07 -10.07 -11.14
CA GLU A 120 -5.19 -11.03 -10.46
C GLU A 120 -5.49 -11.14 -8.96
N LYS A 121 -5.74 -10.00 -8.27
CA LYS A 121 -6.18 -10.01 -6.87
C LYS A 121 -7.58 -10.62 -6.73
N ALA A 122 -8.52 -10.31 -7.62
CA ALA A 122 -9.86 -10.89 -7.58
C ALA A 122 -9.85 -12.42 -7.79
N LEU A 123 -9.08 -12.91 -8.77
CA LEU A 123 -8.86 -14.34 -9.00
C LEU A 123 -8.18 -15.02 -7.81
N MET A 124 -7.20 -14.37 -7.19
CA MET A 124 -6.53 -14.92 -6.01
C MET A 124 -7.47 -14.97 -4.80
N LEU A 125 -8.28 -13.93 -4.57
CA LEU A 125 -9.35 -13.93 -3.57
C LEU A 125 -10.34 -15.07 -3.82
N HIS A 126 -10.73 -15.28 -5.08
CA HIS A 126 -11.59 -16.41 -5.47
C HIS A 126 -10.90 -17.76 -5.21
N ALA A 127 -9.60 -17.89 -5.49
CA ALA A 127 -8.83 -19.11 -5.21
C ALA A 127 -8.74 -19.46 -3.72
N VAL A 128 -8.74 -18.44 -2.86
CA VAL A 128 -8.76 -18.62 -1.39
C VAL A 128 -10.16 -18.95 -0.88
N LYS A 129 -11.20 -18.33 -1.44
CA LYS A 129 -12.60 -18.47 -0.96
C LYS A 129 -13.32 -19.69 -1.55
N ARG A 130 -13.12 -20.00 -2.83
CA ARG A 130 -13.86 -21.05 -3.55
C ARG A 130 -13.09 -22.36 -3.57
N ARG A 131 -13.67 -23.39 -2.96
CA ARG A 131 -13.11 -24.75 -2.98
C ARG A 131 -12.99 -25.25 -4.43
N GLY A 132 -11.86 -25.86 -4.75
CA GLY A 132 -11.60 -26.47 -6.07
C GLY A 132 -10.91 -25.56 -7.08
N PHE A 133 -11.04 -24.24 -7.01
CA PHE A 133 -10.43 -23.34 -8.00
C PHE A 133 -8.88 -23.37 -7.95
N LYS A 134 -8.30 -23.39 -6.74
CA LYS A 134 -6.85 -23.62 -6.55
C LYS A 134 -6.36 -24.91 -7.21
N SER A 135 -7.11 -26.00 -7.02
CA SER A 135 -6.80 -27.31 -7.61
C SER A 135 -6.94 -27.29 -9.13
N TYR A 136 -7.93 -26.56 -9.65
CA TYR A 136 -8.13 -26.34 -11.07
C TYR A 136 -6.91 -25.66 -11.71
N LEU A 137 -6.45 -24.52 -11.17
CA LEU A 137 -5.24 -23.85 -11.66
C LEU A 137 -4.01 -24.76 -11.59
N SER A 138 -3.84 -25.44 -10.45
CA SER A 138 -2.70 -26.32 -10.19
C SER A 138 -2.68 -27.58 -11.07
N LYS A 139 -3.81 -27.99 -11.65
CA LYS A 139 -3.91 -29.14 -12.56
C LYS A 139 -3.13 -28.91 -13.86
N TYR A 140 -3.00 -27.65 -14.28
CA TYR A 140 -2.32 -27.29 -15.53
C TYR A 140 -0.81 -27.06 -15.37
N ILE A 141 -0.31 -27.12 -14.14
CA ILE A 141 1.13 -27.02 -13.85
C ILE A 141 1.72 -28.44 -13.81
N LEU A 142 2.49 -28.78 -14.85
CA LEU A 142 3.08 -30.12 -15.00
C LEU A 142 4.23 -30.40 -14.03
N ASP A 143 5.07 -29.39 -13.76
CA ASP A 143 6.23 -29.53 -12.88
C ASP A 143 5.80 -29.56 -11.40
N LYS A 144 6.24 -30.60 -10.68
CA LYS A 144 5.82 -30.84 -9.29
C LYS A 144 6.27 -29.73 -8.34
N ASP A 145 7.48 -29.21 -8.52
CA ASP A 145 8.03 -28.16 -7.64
C ASP A 145 7.30 -26.84 -7.86
N LEU A 146 7.03 -26.51 -9.13
CA LEU A 146 6.23 -25.33 -9.47
C LEU A 146 4.79 -25.44 -8.98
N LYS A 147 4.21 -26.64 -8.92
CA LYS A 147 2.88 -26.85 -8.35
C LYS A 147 2.87 -26.58 -6.84
N VAL A 148 3.89 -27.05 -6.11
CA VAL A 148 4.07 -26.73 -4.69
C VAL A 148 4.30 -25.24 -4.47
N TRP A 149 5.12 -24.62 -5.32
CA TRP A 149 5.38 -23.18 -5.30
C TRP A 149 4.12 -22.36 -5.53
N ALA A 150 3.31 -22.70 -6.55
CA ALA A 150 2.04 -22.04 -6.85
C ALA A 150 1.05 -22.17 -5.67
N GLY A 151 1.01 -23.34 -5.03
CA GLY A 151 0.27 -23.56 -3.80
C GLY A 151 0.68 -22.58 -2.70
N LYS A 152 1.98 -22.42 -2.46
CA LYS A 152 2.53 -21.48 -1.47
C LYS A 152 2.22 -20.02 -1.80
N VAL A 153 2.25 -19.63 -3.07
CA VAL A 153 1.89 -18.26 -3.51
C VAL A 153 0.44 -17.95 -3.15
N ILE A 154 -0.51 -18.84 -3.47
CA ILE A 154 -1.93 -18.68 -3.13
C ILE A 154 -2.13 -18.71 -1.61
N ASP A 155 -1.50 -19.65 -0.90
CA ASP A 155 -1.67 -19.80 0.55
C ASP A 155 -1.09 -18.63 1.35
N ARG A 156 -0.11 -17.91 0.78
CA ARG A 156 0.49 -16.70 1.38
C ARG A 156 -0.16 -15.41 0.92
N PHE A 157 -1.14 -15.48 0.01
CA PHE A 157 -1.78 -14.31 -0.59
C PHE A 157 -0.77 -13.39 -1.33
N ASP A 158 0.21 -13.99 -2.01
CA ASP A 158 1.25 -13.26 -2.76
C ASP A 158 0.74 -12.89 -4.16
N TYR A 159 -0.13 -11.87 -4.22
CA TYR A 159 -0.79 -11.44 -5.46
C TYR A 159 0.22 -10.95 -6.52
N ILE A 160 1.35 -10.38 -6.08
CA ILE A 160 2.40 -9.88 -6.98
C ILE A 160 2.92 -11.02 -7.88
N LYS A 161 3.00 -12.24 -7.33
CA LYS A 161 3.44 -13.43 -8.07
C LYS A 161 2.30 -14.25 -8.67
N PHE A 162 1.04 -13.84 -8.48
CA PHE A 162 -0.10 -14.64 -8.93
C PHE A 162 -0.17 -14.75 -10.46
N HIS A 163 0.18 -13.69 -11.19
CA HIS A 163 0.26 -13.73 -12.65
C HIS A 163 1.18 -14.83 -13.17
N HIS A 164 2.27 -15.19 -12.48
CA HIS A 164 3.14 -16.29 -12.89
C HIS A 164 2.43 -17.66 -12.85
N ILE A 165 1.47 -17.87 -11.95
CA ILE A 165 0.62 -19.07 -11.93
C ILE A 165 -0.24 -19.10 -13.20
N ILE A 166 -0.80 -17.95 -13.58
CA ILE A 166 -1.57 -17.80 -14.81
C ILE A 166 -0.67 -18.02 -16.04
N SER A 167 0.56 -17.52 -16.05
CA SER A 167 1.55 -17.83 -17.10
C SER A 167 1.76 -19.33 -17.26
N LEU A 168 1.96 -20.07 -16.15
CA LEU A 168 2.13 -21.52 -16.18
C LEU A 168 0.88 -22.25 -16.70
N TYR A 169 -0.31 -21.81 -16.27
CA TYR A 169 -1.58 -22.28 -16.82
C TYR A 169 -1.63 -22.05 -18.33
N ARG A 170 -1.29 -20.85 -18.82
CA ARG A 170 -1.35 -20.49 -20.23
C ARG A 170 -0.32 -21.20 -21.09
N ILE A 171 0.88 -21.51 -20.59
CA ILE A 171 1.86 -22.34 -21.31
C ILE A 171 1.23 -23.69 -21.69
N SER A 172 0.47 -24.31 -20.78
CA SER A 172 -0.22 -25.58 -21.07
C SER A 172 -1.29 -25.45 -22.17
N LYS A 173 -1.90 -24.26 -22.30
CA LYS A 173 -2.98 -23.95 -23.24
C LYS A 173 -2.47 -23.54 -24.62
N ILE A 174 -1.37 -22.79 -24.69
CA ILE A 174 -0.75 -22.32 -25.94
C ILE A 174 -0.10 -23.47 -26.72
N PHE A 175 0.39 -24.48 -26.01
CA PHE A 175 1.03 -25.66 -26.60
C PHE A 175 0.19 -26.92 -26.38
N PRO A 176 -1.10 -26.97 -26.79
CA PRO A 176 -1.92 -28.14 -26.53
C PRO A 176 -1.28 -29.35 -27.21
N ARG A 177 -1.23 -30.49 -26.49
CA ARG A 177 -0.65 -31.77 -26.96
C ARG A 177 0.88 -31.78 -27.19
N ASN A 178 1.56 -30.65 -27.29
CA ASN A 178 3.02 -30.59 -27.44
C ASN A 178 3.73 -30.58 -26.07
N LYS A 179 3.80 -31.74 -25.42
CA LYS A 179 4.43 -31.92 -24.11
C LYS A 179 5.90 -31.47 -24.10
N SER A 180 6.64 -31.68 -25.19
CA SER A 180 8.05 -31.28 -25.28
C SER A 180 8.23 -29.77 -25.16
N LYS A 181 7.47 -28.97 -25.93
CA LYS A 181 7.50 -27.50 -25.84
C LYS A 181 6.99 -27.01 -24.49
N GLN A 182 5.93 -27.61 -23.93
CA GLN A 182 5.46 -27.28 -22.59
C GLN A 182 6.57 -27.47 -21.54
N LEU A 183 7.27 -28.61 -21.57
CA LEU A 183 8.37 -28.90 -20.65
C LEU A 183 9.57 -27.98 -20.87
N LYS A 184 9.94 -27.67 -22.12
CA LYS A 184 11.01 -26.72 -22.46
C LYS A 184 10.76 -25.37 -21.79
N TYR A 185 9.65 -24.71 -22.09
CA TYR A 185 9.36 -23.37 -21.57
C TYR A 185 9.06 -23.38 -20.06
N THR A 186 8.39 -24.41 -19.55
CA THR A 186 8.18 -24.55 -18.10
C THR A 186 9.53 -24.69 -17.37
N SER A 187 10.49 -25.42 -17.93
CA SER A 187 11.82 -25.58 -17.31
C SER A 187 12.64 -24.29 -17.34
N LEU A 188 12.61 -23.54 -18.46
CA LEU A 188 13.24 -22.22 -18.54
C LEU A 188 12.62 -21.25 -17.55
N TYR A 189 11.30 -21.27 -17.39
CA TYR A 189 10.60 -20.40 -16.47
C TYR A 189 10.78 -20.79 -15.00
N LYS A 190 10.90 -22.10 -14.72
CA LYS A 190 11.25 -22.61 -13.39
C LYS A 190 12.55 -22.02 -12.89
N LEU A 191 13.53 -21.86 -13.77
CA LEU A 191 14.80 -21.23 -13.42
C LEU A 191 14.60 -19.83 -12.85
N LEU A 192 13.66 -19.03 -13.37
CA LEU A 192 13.34 -17.71 -12.83
C LEU A 192 12.62 -17.81 -11.46
N LEU A 193 11.55 -18.61 -11.39
CA LEU A 193 10.61 -18.59 -10.26
C LEU A 193 11.14 -19.22 -8.98
N MET A 194 12.00 -20.24 -9.10
CA MET A 194 12.50 -21.02 -7.96
C MET A 194 13.83 -20.46 -7.42
N PRO A 195 14.11 -20.54 -6.11
CA PRO A 195 15.42 -20.16 -5.57
C PRO A 195 16.56 -20.96 -6.20
N ALA A 196 17.73 -20.34 -6.44
CA ALA A 196 18.86 -21.02 -7.09
C ALA A 196 19.32 -22.29 -6.36
N SER A 197 19.24 -22.30 -5.02
CA SER A 197 19.54 -23.46 -4.18
C SER A 197 18.64 -24.67 -4.43
N THR A 198 17.40 -24.46 -4.91
CA THR A 198 16.48 -25.57 -5.21
C THR A 198 16.70 -26.20 -6.59
N ILE A 199 17.65 -25.66 -7.36
CA ILE A 199 17.93 -26.07 -8.75
C ILE A 199 19.39 -26.55 -8.90
N GLU A 200 19.98 -26.99 -7.79
CA GLU A 200 21.33 -27.53 -7.74
C GLU A 200 21.49 -28.71 -8.70
N GLY A 201 22.59 -28.75 -9.45
CA GLY A 201 22.86 -29.78 -10.46
C GLY A 201 22.20 -29.60 -11.82
N VAL A 202 21.28 -28.64 -12.01
CA VAL A 202 20.64 -28.39 -13.33
C VAL A 202 21.44 -27.43 -14.20
N THR A 203 22.07 -26.43 -13.60
CA THR A 203 22.86 -25.38 -14.27
C THR A 203 23.86 -24.76 -13.30
N ASP A 204 24.81 -23.99 -13.83
CA ASP A 204 25.72 -23.12 -13.06
C ASP A 204 24.91 -22.13 -12.20
N GLN A 205 25.02 -22.26 -10.87
CA GLN A 205 24.27 -21.46 -9.91
C GLN A 205 24.68 -19.98 -9.91
N LEU A 206 25.97 -19.69 -10.03
CA LEU A 206 26.48 -18.32 -9.98
C LEU A 206 25.98 -17.53 -11.19
N LYS A 207 26.06 -18.13 -12.39
CA LYS A 207 25.52 -17.52 -13.62
C LYS A 207 24.01 -17.35 -13.55
N LEU A 208 23.28 -18.33 -12.99
CA LEU A 208 21.84 -18.21 -12.81
C LEU A 208 21.46 -17.06 -11.87
N VAL A 209 22.17 -16.91 -10.75
CA VAL A 209 21.97 -15.79 -9.80
C VAL A 209 22.24 -14.45 -10.50
N ARG A 210 23.32 -14.34 -11.27
CA ARG A 210 23.63 -13.11 -12.05
C ARG A 210 22.52 -12.77 -13.03
N LEU A 211 22.03 -13.74 -13.81
CA LEU A 211 20.92 -13.51 -14.75
C LEU A 211 19.62 -13.10 -14.06
N LYS A 212 19.31 -13.67 -12.89
CA LYS A 212 18.15 -13.25 -12.08
C LYS A 212 18.28 -11.83 -11.58
N THR A 213 19.45 -11.45 -11.09
CA THR A 213 19.73 -10.07 -10.65
C THR A 213 19.57 -9.11 -11.82
N LEU A 214 20.13 -9.44 -12.99
CA LEU A 214 19.98 -8.63 -14.19
C LEU A 214 18.50 -8.52 -14.62
N TYR A 215 17.77 -9.63 -14.68
CA TYR A 215 16.33 -9.62 -14.94
C TYR A 215 15.59 -8.68 -13.98
N SER A 216 15.88 -8.74 -12.68
CA SER A 216 15.27 -7.87 -11.66
C SER A 216 15.63 -6.39 -11.87
N ASN A 217 16.88 -6.09 -12.18
CA ASN A 217 17.35 -4.72 -12.42
C ASN A 217 16.70 -4.12 -13.67
N ILE A 218 16.67 -4.88 -14.79
CA ILE A 218 16.01 -4.45 -16.02
C ILE A 218 14.53 -4.16 -15.77
N ARG A 219 13.83 -5.04 -15.06
CA ARG A 219 12.41 -4.85 -14.72
C ARG A 219 12.18 -3.60 -13.89
N THR A 220 13.00 -3.40 -12.86
CA THR A 220 12.89 -2.25 -11.95
C THR A 220 13.16 -0.95 -12.70
N LEU A 221 14.23 -0.92 -13.51
CA LEU A 221 14.55 0.22 -14.35
C LEU A 221 13.44 0.52 -15.37
N SER A 222 12.87 -0.52 -15.99
CA SER A 222 11.75 -0.36 -16.93
C SER A 222 10.51 0.23 -16.24
N ILE A 223 10.19 -0.23 -15.02
CA ILE A 223 9.08 0.29 -14.21
C ILE A 223 9.33 1.76 -13.91
N ILE A 224 10.52 2.09 -13.38
CA ILE A 224 10.79 3.47 -13.00
C ILE A 224 10.76 4.37 -14.24
N ALA A 225 11.40 3.98 -15.34
CA ALA A 225 11.42 4.79 -16.56
C ALA A 225 10.02 5.05 -17.14
N LEU A 226 9.19 4.01 -17.28
CA LEU A 226 7.85 4.16 -17.86
C LEU A 226 6.86 4.83 -16.91
N ASP A 227 6.81 4.37 -15.67
CA ASP A 227 5.76 4.82 -14.75
C ASP A 227 6.02 6.24 -14.29
N THR A 228 7.27 6.65 -14.08
CA THR A 228 7.57 8.05 -13.72
C THR A 228 7.23 8.98 -14.87
N GLN A 229 7.70 8.68 -16.09
CA GLN A 229 7.49 9.54 -17.27
C GLN A 229 6.00 9.71 -17.63
N ASN A 230 5.19 8.67 -17.47
CA ASN A 230 3.76 8.75 -17.78
C ASN A 230 2.91 9.23 -16.58
N SER A 231 3.50 9.41 -15.40
CA SER A 231 2.79 9.89 -14.20
C SER A 231 2.95 11.39 -14.01
N HIS A 232 2.27 11.92 -12.99
CA HIS A 232 2.43 13.30 -12.52
C HIS A 232 3.70 13.51 -11.67
N LEU A 233 4.58 12.51 -11.57
CA LEU A 233 5.80 12.61 -10.79
C LEU A 233 6.91 13.28 -11.61
N PRO A 234 7.56 14.34 -11.09
CA PRO A 234 8.59 15.08 -11.81
C PRO A 234 9.94 14.35 -11.70
N VAL A 235 10.00 13.08 -12.10
CA VAL A 235 11.21 12.25 -12.04
C VAL A 235 11.53 11.71 -13.42
N SER A 236 12.77 11.91 -13.85
CA SER A 236 13.32 11.31 -15.08
C SER A 236 14.61 10.56 -14.75
N ILE A 237 14.80 9.39 -15.36
CA ILE A 237 16.05 8.62 -15.26
C ILE A 237 16.75 8.59 -16.62
N ASP A 238 18.05 8.85 -16.63
CA ASP A 238 18.91 8.49 -17.75
C ASP A 238 19.21 6.97 -17.72
N ILE A 239 18.56 6.24 -18.62
CA ILE A 239 18.65 4.79 -18.69
C ILE A 239 20.06 4.33 -19.08
N LEU A 240 20.75 5.02 -19.99
CA LEU A 240 22.08 4.61 -20.45
C LEU A 240 23.11 4.77 -19.33
N SER A 241 23.13 5.93 -18.68
CA SER A 241 24.00 6.17 -17.52
C SER A 241 23.73 5.17 -16.39
N THR A 242 22.46 4.80 -16.20
CA THR A 242 22.06 3.79 -15.21
C THR A 242 22.53 2.39 -15.58
N ILE A 243 22.43 1.98 -16.86
CA ILE A 243 22.93 0.68 -17.36
C ILE A 243 24.45 0.58 -17.20
N LEU A 244 25.19 1.64 -17.53
CA LEU A 244 26.65 1.68 -17.37
C LEU A 244 27.07 1.54 -15.89
N SER A 245 26.17 1.93 -14.97
CA SER A 245 26.36 1.77 -13.53
C SER A 245 26.00 0.36 -13.02
N PHE A 246 25.61 -0.58 -13.89
CA PHE A 246 25.35 -1.95 -13.47
C PHE A 246 26.66 -2.62 -13.05
N ASP A 247 26.92 -2.73 -11.75
CA ASP A 247 28.00 -3.56 -11.24
C ASP A 247 27.51 -5.02 -11.13
N PHE A 248 28.07 -5.88 -11.98
CA PHE A 248 27.74 -7.30 -12.05
C PHE A 248 28.69 -8.18 -11.22
N ASN A 249 29.75 -7.60 -10.65
CA ASN A 249 30.70 -8.33 -9.83
C ASN A 249 30.22 -8.39 -8.39
N VAL A 250 29.65 -9.54 -8.02
CA VAL A 250 29.22 -9.86 -6.64
C VAL A 250 30.36 -9.66 -5.62
N ASP A 251 31.62 -9.79 -6.06
CA ASP A 251 32.81 -9.79 -5.19
C ASP A 251 33.59 -8.46 -5.16
N LYS A 252 33.26 -7.46 -6.01
CA LYS A 252 33.89 -6.13 -5.94
C LYS A 252 33.10 -5.20 -5.02
N PHE A 253 33.13 -5.54 -3.73
CA PHE A 253 32.66 -4.67 -2.66
C PHE A 253 33.40 -3.33 -2.68
N GLN A 254 32.71 -2.24 -3.05
CA GLN A 254 32.77 -0.89 -2.46
C GLN A 254 31.95 0.18 -3.23
N GLY A 255 31.35 -0.14 -4.38
CA GLY A 255 30.42 0.76 -5.10
C GLY A 255 28.97 0.63 -4.61
N ARG A 256 28.25 1.74 -4.50
CA ARG A 256 26.83 1.83 -4.08
C ARG A 256 25.96 0.73 -4.72
N LYS A 257 25.25 -0.07 -3.91
CA LYS A 257 24.29 -1.07 -4.43
C LYS A 257 23.29 -0.34 -5.33
N LEU A 258 22.99 -0.83 -6.54
CA LEU A 258 21.97 -0.25 -7.43
C LEU A 258 20.61 -0.03 -6.75
N SER A 259 20.31 -0.84 -5.73
CA SER A 259 19.14 -0.64 -4.88
C SER A 259 19.13 0.73 -4.19
N GLN A 260 20.28 1.33 -3.88
CA GLN A 260 20.35 2.70 -3.34
C GLN A 260 19.87 3.77 -4.33
N LEU A 261 19.92 3.50 -5.65
CA LEU A 261 19.34 4.36 -6.68
C LEU A 261 17.85 4.03 -6.91
N TYR A 262 17.50 2.75 -6.97
CA TYR A 262 16.13 2.33 -7.31
C TYR A 262 15.14 2.39 -6.16
N ASP A 263 15.55 2.04 -4.95
CA ASP A 263 14.67 1.91 -3.80
C ASP A 263 13.97 3.24 -3.48
N PRO A 264 14.64 4.42 -3.48
CA PRO A 264 13.95 5.68 -3.24
C PRO A 264 12.90 6.02 -4.31
N LEU A 265 13.21 5.78 -5.58
CA LEU A 265 12.32 6.09 -6.71
C LEU A 265 11.14 5.11 -6.78
N THR A 266 11.41 3.84 -6.55
CA THR A 266 10.40 2.79 -6.44
C THR A 266 9.51 3.07 -5.22
N ASN A 267 10.09 3.46 -4.08
CA ASN A 267 9.33 3.83 -2.90
C ASN A 267 8.40 5.02 -3.18
N LEU A 268 8.90 6.05 -3.88
CA LEU A 268 8.08 7.19 -4.31
C LEU A 268 6.89 6.74 -5.18
N LEU A 269 7.12 5.84 -6.15
CA LEU A 269 6.06 5.26 -6.98
C LEU A 269 5.04 4.49 -6.14
N TYR A 270 5.48 3.65 -5.20
CA TYR A 270 4.55 2.97 -4.28
C TYR A 270 3.73 3.96 -3.47
N ASP A 271 4.37 4.96 -2.86
CA ASP A 271 3.69 5.89 -1.95
C ASP A 271 2.72 6.83 -2.66
N LYS A 272 3.08 7.29 -3.87
CA LYS A 272 2.31 8.31 -4.61
C LYS A 272 1.36 7.73 -5.63
N LEU A 273 1.68 6.57 -6.21
CA LEU A 273 0.90 5.96 -7.28
C LEU A 273 0.17 4.71 -6.80
N TYR A 274 0.91 3.62 -6.51
CA TYR A 274 0.31 2.30 -6.30
C TYR A 274 -0.50 2.20 -4.99
N LEU A 275 -0.02 2.82 -3.92
CA LEU A 275 -0.67 2.84 -2.61
C LEU A 275 -1.44 4.15 -2.37
N SER A 276 -1.66 4.97 -3.40
CA SER A 276 -2.53 6.14 -3.25
C SER A 276 -3.94 5.72 -2.84
N THR A 277 -4.62 6.53 -2.05
CA THR A 277 -5.97 6.22 -1.57
C THR A 277 -6.95 6.02 -2.72
N GLN A 278 -6.82 6.80 -3.79
CA GLN A 278 -7.66 6.69 -4.98
C GLN A 278 -7.46 5.36 -5.70
N ALA A 279 -6.19 4.97 -5.92
CA ALA A 279 -5.83 3.66 -6.49
C ALA A 279 -6.41 2.49 -5.69
N GLN A 280 -6.21 2.50 -4.38
CA GLN A 280 -6.65 1.43 -3.49
C GLN A 280 -8.18 1.36 -3.39
N THR A 281 -8.86 2.52 -3.41
CA THR A 281 -10.34 2.58 -3.44
C THR A 281 -10.90 1.95 -4.72
N LEU A 282 -10.35 2.32 -5.89
CA LEU A 282 -10.78 1.76 -7.15
C LEU A 282 -10.50 0.25 -7.22
N GLN A 283 -9.28 -0.16 -6.85
CA GLN A 283 -8.88 -1.56 -6.80
C GLN A 283 -9.82 -2.38 -5.92
N ARG A 284 -10.13 -1.90 -4.70
CA ARG A 284 -11.03 -2.64 -3.80
C ARG A 284 -12.46 -2.67 -4.33
N SER A 285 -12.96 -1.57 -4.88
CA SER A 285 -14.30 -1.50 -5.46
C SER A 285 -14.44 -2.42 -6.67
N TYR A 286 -13.38 -2.57 -7.45
CA TYR A 286 -13.31 -3.53 -8.54
C TYR A 286 -13.35 -4.98 -8.02
N GLU A 287 -12.51 -5.33 -7.04
CA GLU A 287 -12.44 -6.68 -6.45
C GLU A 287 -13.78 -7.16 -5.92
N VAL A 288 -14.51 -6.31 -5.19
CA VAL A 288 -15.81 -6.65 -4.60
C VAL A 288 -16.82 -7.02 -5.70
N ARG A 289 -16.90 -6.20 -6.76
CA ARG A 289 -17.80 -6.45 -7.89
C ARG A 289 -17.38 -7.65 -8.72
N ALA A 290 -16.07 -7.76 -8.99
CA ALA A 290 -15.50 -8.90 -9.70
C ALA A 290 -15.90 -10.20 -9.01
N LEU A 291 -15.72 -10.31 -7.69
CA LEU A 291 -16.10 -11.51 -6.93
C LEU A 291 -17.60 -11.85 -7.02
N ASN A 292 -18.47 -10.84 -7.06
CA ASN A 292 -19.91 -11.06 -7.24
C ASN A 292 -20.23 -11.60 -8.65
N ASN A 293 -19.52 -11.14 -9.68
CA ASN A 293 -19.68 -11.61 -11.06
C ASN A 293 -19.17 -13.05 -11.29
N LEU A 294 -18.33 -13.59 -10.40
CA LEU A 294 -17.75 -14.93 -10.54
C LEU A 294 -18.66 -16.07 -10.08
N VAL A 295 -19.78 -15.80 -9.40
CA VAL A 295 -20.54 -16.84 -8.66
C VAL A 295 -21.08 -17.95 -9.58
N ASP A 296 -21.52 -17.58 -10.78
CA ASP A 296 -22.20 -18.48 -11.71
C ASP A 296 -21.32 -18.98 -12.87
N LEU A 297 -20.05 -18.56 -12.91
CA LEU A 297 -19.14 -18.90 -14.00
C LEU A 297 -18.41 -20.22 -13.73
N SER A 298 -18.17 -21.00 -14.78
CA SER A 298 -17.28 -22.16 -14.69
C SER A 298 -15.84 -21.72 -14.43
N PHE A 299 -15.02 -22.55 -13.78
CA PHE A 299 -13.62 -22.20 -13.51
C PHE A 299 -12.81 -21.86 -14.77
N LYS A 300 -13.19 -22.43 -15.91
CA LYS A 300 -12.58 -22.08 -17.21
C LYS A 300 -12.97 -20.66 -17.59
N ASP A 301 -14.27 -20.38 -17.59
CA ASP A 301 -14.81 -19.09 -18.05
C ASP A 301 -14.33 -17.95 -17.15
N ILE A 302 -14.16 -18.19 -15.84
CA ILE A 302 -13.55 -17.24 -14.90
C ILE A 302 -12.17 -16.79 -15.38
N VAL A 303 -11.29 -17.73 -15.75
CA VAL A 303 -9.91 -17.42 -16.15
C VAL A 303 -9.88 -16.77 -17.53
N GLU A 304 -10.69 -17.25 -18.48
CA GLU A 304 -10.75 -16.66 -19.82
C GLU A 304 -11.32 -15.24 -19.79
N THR A 305 -12.40 -15.01 -19.02
CA THR A 305 -12.99 -13.67 -18.82
C THR A 305 -11.96 -12.72 -18.24
N ALA A 306 -11.22 -13.11 -17.20
CA ALA A 306 -10.16 -12.28 -16.62
C ALA A 306 -9.05 -11.94 -17.62
N LEU A 307 -8.69 -12.87 -18.51
CA LEU A 307 -7.60 -12.69 -19.47
C LEU A 307 -7.97 -11.79 -20.66
N LEU A 308 -9.24 -11.81 -21.08
CA LEU A 308 -9.70 -11.18 -22.32
C LEU A 308 -10.53 -9.92 -22.06
N GLU A 309 -11.53 -10.00 -21.17
CA GLU A 309 -12.55 -8.96 -20.98
C GLU A 309 -12.34 -8.17 -19.69
N GLY A 310 -11.75 -8.81 -18.68
CA GLY A 310 -11.72 -8.32 -17.31
C GLY A 310 -12.96 -8.75 -16.53
N LEU A 311 -12.83 -8.90 -15.21
CA LEU A 311 -13.88 -9.44 -14.34
C LEU A 311 -14.97 -8.42 -13.92
N SER A 312 -14.75 -7.13 -14.15
CA SER A 312 -15.70 -6.07 -13.81
C SER A 312 -15.43 -4.81 -14.62
N ASN A 313 -16.35 -3.84 -14.58
CA ASN A 313 -16.15 -2.54 -15.21
C ASN A 313 -15.21 -1.66 -14.36
N PRO A 314 -14.02 -1.29 -14.86
CA PRO A 314 -13.02 -0.51 -14.13
C PRO A 314 -13.38 0.98 -13.96
N SER A 315 -14.38 1.51 -14.66
CA SER A 315 -14.77 2.93 -14.58
C SER A 315 -15.75 3.24 -13.45
N ILE A 316 -16.31 2.22 -12.80
CA ILE A 316 -17.31 2.39 -11.73
C ILE A 316 -16.65 2.20 -10.37
N THR A 317 -16.89 3.12 -9.44
CA THR A 317 -16.41 3.01 -8.04
C THR A 317 -17.57 3.31 -7.09
N HIS A 318 -18.03 2.29 -6.36
CA HIS A 318 -19.12 2.42 -5.37
C HIS A 318 -18.62 2.58 -3.93
N LEU A 319 -17.32 2.37 -3.71
CA LEU A 319 -16.68 2.52 -2.40
C LEU A 319 -16.11 3.92 -2.23
N ARG A 320 -16.18 4.45 -1.01
CA ARG A 320 -15.45 5.63 -0.58
C ARG A 320 -14.50 5.26 0.54
N HIS A 321 -13.24 5.69 0.42
CA HIS A 321 -12.26 5.54 1.48
C HIS A 321 -12.68 6.34 2.70
N ILE A 322 -12.47 5.75 3.87
CA ILE A 322 -12.68 6.42 5.15
C ILE A 322 -11.38 6.48 5.93
N ILE A 323 -10.81 5.34 6.33
CA ILE A 323 -9.69 5.31 7.28
C ILE A 323 -8.49 4.59 6.66
N ARG A 324 -7.30 5.12 6.93
CA ARG A 324 -6.02 4.48 6.61
C ARG A 324 -5.14 4.34 7.85
N LYS A 325 -4.67 3.13 8.14
CA LYS A 325 -3.56 2.86 9.08
C LYS A 325 -2.36 2.37 8.28
N LYS A 326 -1.20 2.98 8.55
CA LYS A 326 0.11 2.55 8.05
C LYS A 326 0.88 1.89 9.19
N TYR A 327 1.53 0.76 8.92
CA TYR A 327 2.32 0.03 9.90
C TYR A 327 3.32 -0.91 9.20
N ILE A 328 4.42 -1.31 9.84
CA ILE A 328 5.43 -2.19 9.23
C ILE A 328 5.10 -3.66 9.50
N LEU A 329 5.07 -4.50 8.47
CA LEU A 329 4.82 -5.93 8.66
C LEU A 329 6.05 -6.64 9.27
N ALA A 330 5.83 -7.32 10.40
CA ALA A 330 6.80 -8.19 11.05
C ALA A 330 7.48 -9.17 10.06
N LYS A 331 8.80 -9.32 10.12
CA LYS A 331 9.55 -10.22 9.24
C LYS A 331 9.08 -11.65 9.48
N GLY A 332 8.43 -12.24 8.47
CA GLY A 332 7.91 -13.61 8.53
C GLY A 332 6.42 -13.73 8.83
N GLN A 333 5.74 -12.63 9.22
CA GLN A 333 4.27 -12.61 9.26
C GLN A 333 3.72 -12.80 7.85
N LYS A 334 2.62 -13.55 7.74
CA LYS A 334 1.95 -13.77 6.45
C LYS A 334 0.84 -12.73 6.30
N ILE A 335 0.68 -12.18 5.10
CA ILE A 335 -0.44 -11.29 4.75
C ILE A 335 -1.79 -11.95 5.10
N LYS A 336 -1.87 -13.27 4.95
CA LYS A 336 -3.04 -14.08 5.34
C LYS A 336 -3.44 -13.90 6.82
N ASP A 337 -2.49 -13.70 7.73
CA ASP A 337 -2.80 -13.52 9.16
C ASP A 337 -3.56 -12.21 9.39
N HIS A 338 -3.34 -11.21 8.52
CA HIS A 338 -4.05 -9.92 8.55
C HIS A 338 -5.34 -9.96 7.72
N PHE A 339 -5.49 -10.91 6.80
CA PHE A 339 -6.76 -11.12 6.10
C PHE A 339 -7.93 -11.41 7.05
N ASN A 340 -7.67 -12.09 8.18
CA ASN A 340 -8.68 -12.31 9.22
C ASN A 340 -9.15 -11.00 9.86
N ILE A 341 -8.24 -10.02 10.01
CA ILE A 341 -8.57 -8.67 10.51
C ILE A 341 -9.54 -7.99 9.53
N LEU A 342 -9.29 -8.11 8.22
CA LEU A 342 -10.19 -7.57 7.19
C LEU A 342 -11.60 -8.16 7.26
N GLN A 343 -11.70 -9.47 7.51
CA GLN A 343 -13.00 -10.13 7.66
C GLN A 343 -13.76 -9.65 8.90
N GLN A 344 -13.06 -9.30 9.99
CA GLN A 344 -13.70 -8.75 11.19
C GLN A 344 -14.34 -7.38 10.90
N ILE A 345 -13.69 -6.51 10.12
CA ILE A 345 -14.28 -5.22 9.71
C ILE A 345 -15.58 -5.44 8.91
N LYS A 346 -15.53 -6.34 7.92
CA LYS A 346 -16.71 -6.67 7.10
C LYS A 346 -17.84 -7.31 7.89
N SER A 347 -17.52 -7.98 9.01
CA SER A 347 -18.55 -8.59 9.87
C SER A 347 -19.33 -7.59 10.73
N ILE A 348 -18.80 -6.37 10.90
CA ILE A 348 -19.49 -5.30 11.64
C ILE A 348 -20.76 -4.89 10.92
N ASP A 349 -20.63 -4.59 9.63
CA ASP A 349 -21.74 -4.21 8.77
C ASP A 349 -21.40 -4.48 7.31
N ARG A 350 -22.42 -4.85 6.51
CA ARG A 350 -22.25 -5.15 5.08
C ARG A 350 -21.86 -3.94 4.25
N SER A 351 -22.17 -2.71 4.72
CA SER A 351 -21.78 -1.48 4.06
C SER A 351 -20.30 -1.14 4.21
N PHE A 352 -19.54 -1.86 5.04
CA PHE A 352 -18.10 -1.65 5.21
C PHE A 352 -17.26 -2.68 4.46
N GLU A 353 -16.17 -2.18 3.88
CA GLU A 353 -15.16 -2.98 3.21
C GLU A 353 -13.77 -2.62 3.73
N SER A 354 -12.82 -3.53 3.54
CA SER A 354 -11.43 -3.27 3.89
C SER A 354 -10.47 -3.98 2.96
N SER A 355 -9.28 -3.38 2.81
CA SER A 355 -8.18 -3.94 2.04
C SER A 355 -6.88 -3.80 2.81
N ILE A 356 -5.95 -4.70 2.49
CA ILE A 356 -4.57 -4.62 2.94
C ILE A 356 -3.66 -4.62 1.72
N ASP A 357 -2.69 -3.72 1.71
CA ASP A 357 -1.64 -3.70 0.71
C ASP A 357 -0.30 -3.31 1.34
N PHE A 358 0.81 -3.47 0.64
CA PHE A 358 2.12 -3.17 1.18
C PHE A 358 3.09 -2.66 0.12
N ASN A 359 4.01 -1.82 0.58
CA ASN A 359 5.15 -1.37 -0.19
C ASN A 359 6.23 -2.47 -0.15
N SER A 360 6.60 -3.01 -1.31
CA SER A 360 7.55 -4.12 -1.36
C SER A 360 8.97 -3.75 -0.91
N ILE A 361 9.31 -2.46 -0.94
CA ILE A 361 10.63 -1.92 -0.59
C ILE A 361 10.71 -1.68 0.91
N THR A 362 9.83 -0.84 1.45
CA THR A 362 9.83 -0.46 2.87
C THR A 362 9.14 -1.48 3.78
N ARG A 363 8.33 -2.38 3.20
CA ARG A 363 7.40 -3.28 3.92
C ARG A 363 6.36 -2.53 4.74
N GLU A 364 6.19 -1.24 4.50
CA GLU A 364 5.07 -0.48 5.05
C GLU A 364 3.78 -1.08 4.47
N THR A 365 2.89 -1.48 5.37
CA THR A 365 1.58 -2.04 5.09
C THR A 365 0.54 -0.96 5.30
N VAL A 366 -0.39 -0.86 4.36
CA VAL A 366 -1.57 0.00 4.43
C VAL A 366 -2.80 -0.86 4.68
N LEU A 367 -3.47 -0.61 5.79
CA LEU A 367 -4.83 -1.08 6.04
C LEU A 367 -5.76 0.07 5.69
N ASP A 368 -6.59 -0.14 4.67
CA ASP A 368 -7.61 0.79 4.24
C ASP A 368 -9.00 0.25 4.55
N ILE A 369 -9.87 1.15 4.98
CA ILE A 369 -11.27 0.89 5.27
C ILE A 369 -12.10 1.78 4.37
N TYR A 370 -13.21 1.22 3.89
CA TYR A 370 -14.12 1.85 2.96
C TYR A 370 -15.55 1.67 3.44
N TYR A 371 -16.44 2.53 2.95
CA TYR A 371 -17.88 2.31 2.99
C TYR A 371 -18.47 2.31 1.58
N GLU A 372 -19.54 1.56 1.40
CA GLU A 372 -20.34 1.53 0.18
C GLU A 372 -21.33 2.71 0.17
N THR A 373 -21.21 3.56 -0.84
CA THR A 373 -21.95 4.83 -0.93
C THR A 373 -23.47 4.69 -0.86
N GLU A 374 -24.02 3.61 -1.40
CA GLU A 374 -25.46 3.38 -1.50
C GLU A 374 -26.07 2.82 -0.21
N THR A 375 -25.30 2.05 0.56
CA THR A 375 -25.77 1.31 1.74
C THR A 375 -25.25 1.87 3.06
N PHE A 376 -24.34 2.86 3.00
CA PHE A 376 -23.70 3.43 4.18
C PHE A 376 -24.68 4.15 5.10
N ASP A 377 -24.75 3.67 6.34
CA ASP A 377 -25.44 4.34 7.43
C ASP A 377 -24.42 5.04 8.35
N ILE A 378 -24.46 6.37 8.36
CA ILE A 378 -23.61 7.21 9.21
C ILE A 378 -23.78 6.88 10.70
N ASN A 379 -24.90 6.30 11.13
CA ASN A 379 -25.10 5.92 12.52
C ASN A 379 -24.17 4.78 12.96
N LYS A 380 -23.66 3.96 12.03
CA LYS A 380 -22.76 2.83 12.34
C LYS A 380 -21.30 3.22 12.45
N ILE A 381 -20.97 4.49 12.23
CA ILE A 381 -19.58 4.95 12.21
C ILE A 381 -18.89 4.83 13.58
N GLY A 382 -19.59 5.09 14.69
CA GLY A 382 -19.02 4.98 16.03
C GLY A 382 -18.57 3.55 16.33
N LEU A 383 -19.41 2.58 15.94
CA LEU A 383 -19.10 1.16 16.00
C LEU A 383 -17.88 0.81 15.15
N LEU A 384 -17.85 1.24 13.88
CA LEU A 384 -16.70 1.04 12.99
C LEU A 384 -15.40 1.59 13.59
N LEU A 385 -15.41 2.83 14.08
CA LEU A 385 -14.24 3.47 14.68
C LEU A 385 -13.74 2.68 15.89
N THR A 386 -14.64 2.28 16.78
CA THR A 386 -14.30 1.52 17.98
C THR A 386 -13.64 0.19 17.62
N HIS A 387 -14.24 -0.56 16.69
CA HIS A 387 -13.67 -1.81 16.21
C HIS A 387 -12.33 -1.59 15.51
N THR A 388 -12.21 -0.55 14.70
CA THR A 388 -10.96 -0.25 13.99
C THR A 388 -9.83 0.05 14.98
N VAL A 389 -10.09 0.87 16.01
CA VAL A 389 -9.09 1.17 17.04
C VAL A 389 -8.68 -0.10 17.80
N ASN A 390 -9.64 -0.94 18.19
CA ASN A 390 -9.35 -2.20 18.87
C ASN A 390 -8.52 -3.14 17.98
N LEU A 391 -8.82 -3.21 16.68
CA LEU A 391 -8.05 -3.99 15.72
C LEU A 391 -6.62 -3.44 15.55
N THR A 392 -6.46 -2.12 15.48
CA THR A 392 -5.12 -1.52 15.39
C THR A 392 -4.32 -1.78 16.65
N GLN A 393 -4.92 -1.72 17.84
CA GLN A 393 -4.24 -2.08 19.09
C GLN A 393 -3.73 -3.53 19.10
N ILE A 394 -4.45 -4.46 18.48
CA ILE A 394 -3.97 -5.85 18.31
C ILE A 394 -2.73 -5.90 17.40
N VAL A 395 -2.74 -5.13 16.30
CA VAL A 395 -1.58 -5.04 15.38
C VAL A 395 -0.40 -4.37 16.07
N ASP A 396 -0.63 -3.24 16.73
CA ASP A 396 0.39 -2.46 17.42
C ASP A 396 1.00 -3.26 18.58
N ARG A 397 0.20 -4.03 19.34
CA ARG A 397 0.71 -4.97 20.37
C ARG A 397 1.60 -6.06 19.78
N LYS A 398 1.25 -6.62 18.61
CA LYS A 398 2.09 -7.63 17.93
C LYS A 398 3.42 -7.03 17.50
N GLN A 399 3.41 -5.81 16.96
CA GLN A 399 4.63 -5.09 16.61
C GLN A 399 5.48 -4.81 17.84
N LEU A 400 4.85 -4.34 18.93
CA LEU A 400 5.55 -4.10 20.19
C LEU A 400 6.25 -5.37 20.69
N LEU A 401 5.58 -6.53 20.64
CA LEU A 401 6.19 -7.81 21.01
C LEU A 401 7.39 -8.17 20.12
N GLU A 402 7.36 -7.83 18.84
CA GLU A 402 8.49 -8.05 17.92
C GLU A 402 9.65 -7.11 18.22
N VAL A 403 9.39 -5.84 18.53
CA VAL A 403 10.44 -4.90 18.95
C VAL A 403 11.05 -5.33 20.29
N VAL A 404 10.22 -5.76 21.24
CA VAL A 404 10.70 -6.38 22.50
C VAL A 404 11.56 -7.61 22.21
N ALA A 405 11.18 -8.45 21.24
CA ALA A 405 12.00 -9.60 20.84
C ALA A 405 13.35 -9.20 20.22
N ILE A 406 13.44 -8.05 19.54
CA ILE A 406 14.71 -7.48 19.04
C ILE A 406 15.60 -6.99 20.19
N HIS A 407 15.00 -6.45 21.26
CA HIS A 407 15.75 -6.01 22.44
C HIS A 407 16.14 -7.15 23.38
N ARG A 408 15.44 -8.28 23.33
CA ARG A 408 15.72 -9.45 24.19
C ARG A 408 17.18 -9.90 24.15
N PRO A 409 17.87 -10.04 22.99
CA PRO A 409 19.30 -10.33 22.95
C PRO A 409 20.17 -9.29 23.67
N ILE A 410 19.82 -8.00 23.60
CA ILE A 410 20.53 -6.92 24.30
C ILE A 410 20.37 -7.12 25.80
N THR A 411 19.14 -7.31 26.28
CA THR A 411 18.87 -7.56 27.69
C THR A 411 19.58 -8.83 28.18
N GLN A 412 19.58 -9.90 27.37
CA GLN A 412 20.29 -11.14 27.68
C GLN A 412 21.82 -10.98 27.68
N ALA A 413 22.37 -10.18 26.77
CA ALA A 413 23.81 -9.90 26.72
C ALA A 413 24.23 -9.09 27.95
N ILE A 414 23.43 -8.09 28.36
CA ILE A 414 23.67 -7.33 29.59
C ILE A 414 23.60 -8.26 30.80
N VAL A 415 22.55 -9.09 30.92
CA VAL A 415 22.43 -10.09 32.01
C VAL A 415 23.66 -10.99 32.06
N LYS A 416 24.08 -11.57 30.93
CA LYS A 416 25.26 -12.44 30.85
C LYS A 416 26.56 -11.73 31.21
N GLY A 417 26.72 -10.48 30.78
CA GLY A 417 27.90 -9.68 31.13
C GLY A 417 27.95 -9.36 32.63
N LEU A 418 26.80 -9.02 33.23
CA LEU A 418 26.70 -8.80 34.67
C LEU A 418 26.95 -10.10 35.45
N GLU A 419 26.52 -11.26 34.92
CA GLU A 419 26.83 -12.58 35.47
C GLU A 419 28.32 -12.91 35.44
N SER A 420 28.99 -12.66 34.31
CA SER A 420 30.43 -12.95 34.17
C SER A 420 31.30 -12.09 35.08
N GLU A 421 30.86 -10.87 35.40
CA GLU A 421 31.53 -9.96 36.33
C GLU A 421 31.22 -10.28 37.82
N GLY A 422 30.48 -11.36 38.10
CA GLY A 422 30.14 -11.75 39.46
C GLY A 422 29.20 -10.78 40.17
N ILE A 423 28.43 -9.97 39.42
CA ILE A 423 27.49 -9.02 40.00
C ILE A 423 26.28 -9.76 40.56
N ASP A 424 26.05 -9.57 41.86
CA ASP A 424 24.92 -10.12 42.60
C ASP A 424 23.57 -9.66 42.03
N ASN A 425 22.52 -10.42 42.31
CA ASN A 425 21.20 -10.21 41.71
C ASN A 425 20.61 -8.83 42.05
N ASP A 426 20.82 -8.32 43.26
CA ASP A 426 20.28 -7.02 43.68
C ASP A 426 20.92 -5.87 42.91
N LYS A 427 22.25 -5.89 42.74
CA LYS A 427 22.96 -4.90 41.91
C LYS A 427 22.60 -5.05 40.43
N ARG A 428 22.43 -6.28 39.96
CA ARG A 428 22.01 -6.56 38.59
C ARG A 428 20.63 -5.98 38.30
N GLU A 429 19.68 -6.15 39.22
CA GLU A 429 18.35 -5.58 39.10
C GLU A 429 18.40 -4.04 39.08
N LYS A 430 19.20 -3.42 39.94
CA LYS A 430 19.43 -1.97 39.94
C LYS A 430 20.03 -1.44 38.63
N ILE A 431 20.81 -2.24 37.92
CA ILE A 431 21.38 -1.88 36.60
C ILE A 431 20.36 -2.12 35.48
N LEU A 432 19.60 -3.23 35.54
CA LEU A 432 18.64 -3.60 34.51
C LEU A 432 17.39 -2.74 34.53
N LEU A 433 16.88 -2.34 35.70
CA LEU A 433 15.64 -1.57 35.83
C LEU A 433 15.69 -0.23 35.06
N PRO A 434 16.75 0.60 35.15
CA PRO A 434 16.88 1.80 34.32
C PRO A 434 16.91 1.51 32.82
N VAL A 435 17.62 0.45 32.39
CA VAL A 435 17.71 0.07 30.97
C VAL A 435 16.35 -0.39 30.45
N LEU A 436 15.65 -1.24 31.21
CA LEU A 436 14.29 -1.68 30.88
C LEU A 436 13.29 -0.52 30.91
N GLY A 437 13.45 0.41 31.86
CA GLY A 437 12.68 1.64 31.94
C GLY A 437 12.84 2.51 30.70
N LEU A 438 14.08 2.74 30.25
CA LEU A 438 14.39 3.50 29.02
C LEU A 438 13.83 2.80 27.78
N LEU A 439 14.06 1.49 27.62
CA LEU A 439 13.53 0.73 26.50
C LEU A 439 12.00 0.74 26.48
N SER A 440 11.36 0.55 27.64
CA SER A 440 9.90 0.61 27.78
C SER A 440 9.37 2.01 27.42
N HIS A 441 10.03 3.07 27.91
CA HIS A 441 9.67 4.45 27.62
C HIS A 441 9.76 4.76 26.12
N ASP A 442 10.87 4.40 25.47
CA ASP A 442 11.06 4.61 24.04
C ASP A 442 9.99 3.88 23.21
N LEU A 443 9.66 2.64 23.58
CA LEU A 443 8.62 1.86 22.93
C LEU A 443 7.23 2.48 23.12
N GLN A 444 6.91 2.92 24.33
CA GLN A 444 5.65 3.62 24.61
C GLN A 444 5.55 4.93 23.82
N GLN A 445 6.63 5.70 23.72
CA GLN A 445 6.67 6.94 22.93
C GLN A 445 6.49 6.66 21.43
N GLN A 446 7.13 5.62 20.89
CA GLN A 446 6.94 5.20 19.50
C GLN A 446 5.50 4.78 19.22
N HIS A 447 4.91 3.95 20.08
CA HIS A 447 3.52 3.53 19.99
C HIS A 447 2.58 4.73 20.04
N PHE A 448 2.78 5.62 21.01
CA PHE A 448 1.98 6.82 21.16
C PHE A 448 2.05 7.75 19.93
N ARG A 449 3.23 7.92 19.33
CA ARG A 449 3.39 8.68 18.07
C ARG A 449 2.65 8.03 16.91
N ALA A 450 2.70 6.70 16.79
CA ALA A 450 1.99 5.95 15.77
C ALA A 450 0.47 6.08 15.93
N ASP A 451 -0.02 6.02 17.16
CA ASP A 451 -1.44 6.22 17.50
C ASP A 451 -1.91 7.62 17.18
N LYS A 452 -1.14 8.65 17.54
CA LYS A 452 -1.46 10.05 17.21
C LYS A 452 -1.70 10.25 15.71
N LYS A 453 -0.82 9.71 14.87
CA LYS A 453 -0.98 9.78 13.40
C LYS A 453 -2.26 9.06 12.93
N PHE A 454 -2.59 7.95 13.57
CA PHE A 454 -3.81 7.21 13.27
C PHE A 454 -5.08 7.96 13.71
N PHE A 455 -5.11 8.55 14.90
CA PHE A 455 -6.23 9.36 15.38
C PHE A 455 -6.37 10.69 14.62
N LYS A 456 -5.28 11.28 14.11
CA LYS A 456 -5.32 12.36 13.12
C LYS A 456 -6.08 11.91 11.88
N ASN A 457 -5.74 10.74 11.32
CA ASN A 457 -6.44 10.20 10.15
C ASN A 457 -7.92 9.97 10.45
N ILE A 458 -8.27 9.39 11.60
CA ILE A 458 -9.69 9.26 12.02
C ILE A 458 -10.37 10.63 12.03
N SER A 459 -9.74 11.63 12.66
CA SER A 459 -10.31 12.98 12.75
C SER A 459 -10.57 13.57 11.37
N TRP A 460 -9.62 13.39 10.43
CA TRP A 460 -9.74 13.88 9.06
C TRP A 460 -10.87 13.19 8.31
N SER A 461 -10.97 11.87 8.50
CA SER A 461 -12.04 11.06 7.93
C SER A 461 -13.40 11.56 8.39
N ILE A 462 -13.52 11.85 9.69
CA ILE A 462 -14.76 12.31 10.32
C ILE A 462 -15.15 13.72 9.87
N ILE A 463 -14.19 14.64 9.75
CA ILE A 463 -14.46 15.97 9.16
C ILE A 463 -15.01 15.80 7.73
N ARG A 464 -14.35 14.99 6.89
CA ARG A 464 -14.77 14.71 5.51
C ARG A 464 -16.18 14.15 5.42
N LEU A 465 -16.61 13.32 6.37
CA LEU A 465 -17.98 12.80 6.36
C LEU A 465 -19.03 13.91 6.51
N PHE A 466 -18.74 14.98 7.25
CA PHE A 466 -19.72 16.01 7.63
C PHE A 466 -19.69 17.29 6.79
N ILE A 467 -18.63 17.54 6.02
CA ILE A 467 -18.53 18.71 5.13
C ILE A 467 -18.75 18.32 3.66
N HIS A 468 -19.12 19.27 2.80
CA HIS A 468 -19.26 18.98 1.37
C HIS A 468 -17.92 18.63 0.69
N ASP A 469 -17.94 17.67 -0.23
CA ASP A 469 -16.77 17.15 -0.98
C ASP A 469 -15.97 18.23 -1.75
N LYS A 470 -16.59 19.39 -2.04
CA LYS A 470 -15.92 20.52 -2.71
C LYS A 470 -14.95 21.29 -1.80
N PHE A 471 -15.10 21.14 -0.49
CA PHE A 471 -14.25 21.84 0.48
C PHE A 471 -13.05 20.98 0.87
N TYR A 472 -11.94 21.65 1.04
CA TYR A 472 -10.68 21.08 1.50
C TYR A 472 -10.37 21.65 2.87
N PHE A 473 -9.57 20.97 3.68
CA PHE A 473 -9.18 21.50 4.97
C PHE A 473 -7.77 21.08 5.32
N ASP A 474 -7.12 21.93 6.12
CA ASP A 474 -5.76 21.71 6.61
C ASP A 474 -5.57 22.32 8.01
N LEU A 475 -4.50 21.96 8.69
CA LEU A 475 -4.08 22.59 9.93
C LEU A 475 -3.28 23.86 9.67
N ASP A 476 -3.54 24.90 10.45
CA ASP A 476 -2.86 26.19 10.32
C ASP A 476 -1.39 26.15 10.79
N ASN A 477 -1.05 25.20 11.69
CA ASN A 477 0.28 25.04 12.25
C ASN A 477 0.83 23.62 11.97
N TYR A 478 2.00 23.53 11.34
CA TYR A 478 2.65 22.27 10.92
C TYR A 478 3.31 21.47 12.07
N HIS A 479 2.94 21.66 13.32
CA HIS A 479 3.48 20.87 14.44
C HIS A 479 2.74 19.53 14.57
N GLU A 480 2.88 18.66 13.56
CA GLU A 480 2.04 17.45 13.39
C GLU A 480 1.92 16.53 14.61
N THR A 481 2.89 16.54 15.53
CA THR A 481 2.95 15.63 16.68
C THR A 481 2.26 16.16 17.95
N THR A 482 1.98 17.47 18.04
CA THR A 482 1.34 18.10 19.21
C THR A 482 -0.10 18.53 18.95
N SER A 483 -0.59 18.41 17.71
CA SER A 483 -1.94 18.83 17.34
C SER A 483 -3.08 17.96 17.88
N PHE A 484 -2.80 16.76 18.41
CA PHE A 484 -3.84 15.80 18.82
C PHE A 484 -3.59 15.19 20.21
N GLY A 485 -4.62 15.19 21.05
CA GLY A 485 -4.63 14.50 22.34
C GLY A 485 -5.79 13.52 22.45
N ILE A 486 -5.63 12.50 23.30
CA ILE A 486 -6.54 11.35 23.39
C ILE A 486 -6.87 11.08 24.87
N ILE A 487 -8.13 10.76 25.13
CA ILE A 487 -8.61 10.12 26.37
C ILE A 487 -9.11 8.73 26.01
N TYR A 488 -8.56 7.73 26.68
CA TYR A 488 -8.87 6.32 26.45
C TYR A 488 -10.07 5.86 27.30
N PRO A 489 -10.74 4.75 26.92
CA PRO A 489 -11.88 4.22 27.67
C PRO A 489 -11.58 3.85 29.14
N ASP A 490 -10.33 3.48 29.43
CA ASP A 490 -9.84 3.18 30.79
C ASP A 490 -9.63 4.43 31.66
N GLY A 491 -9.79 5.62 31.08
CA GLY A 491 -9.60 6.90 31.76
C GLY A 491 -8.21 7.49 31.62
N THR A 492 -7.27 6.82 30.94
CA THR A 492 -5.96 7.40 30.65
C THR A 492 -6.13 8.67 29.80
N ASN A 493 -5.66 9.79 30.33
CA ASN A 493 -5.87 11.12 29.76
C ASN A 493 -4.54 11.75 29.33
N GLU A 494 -4.15 11.48 28.09
CA GLU A 494 -2.96 12.09 27.48
C GLU A 494 -3.26 13.48 26.90
N LEU A 495 -4.54 13.83 26.76
CA LEU A 495 -4.98 15.13 26.30
C LEU A 495 -4.67 16.23 27.33
N ASP A 496 -4.97 16.02 28.61
CA ASP A 496 -4.76 17.04 29.63
C ASP A 496 -3.28 17.40 29.78
N LYS A 497 -2.39 16.39 29.81
CA LYS A 497 -0.94 16.62 29.84
C LYS A 497 -0.47 17.48 28.66
N LEU A 498 -1.01 17.19 27.47
CA LEU A 498 -0.68 17.93 26.25
C LEU A 498 -1.22 19.36 26.30
N ILE A 499 -2.45 19.56 26.77
CA ILE A 499 -3.07 20.88 26.94
C ILE A 499 -2.24 21.73 27.90
N GLU A 500 -1.86 21.21 29.06
CA GLU A 500 -1.07 21.97 30.04
C GLU A 500 0.32 22.31 29.49
N THR A 501 0.98 21.37 28.81
CA THR A 501 2.26 21.63 28.12
C THR A 501 2.14 22.73 27.08
N GLU A 502 1.06 22.75 26.29
CA GLU A 502 0.84 23.80 25.28
C GLU A 502 0.45 25.14 25.93
N LYS A 503 -0.35 25.14 27.00
CA LYS A 503 -0.67 26.37 27.74
C LYS A 503 0.59 27.02 28.28
N GLU A 504 1.51 26.26 28.89
CA GLU A 504 2.77 26.78 29.41
C GLU A 504 3.60 27.48 28.31
N LYS A 505 3.61 26.94 27.09
CA LYS A 505 4.30 27.55 25.94
C LYS A 505 3.69 28.89 25.52
N PHE A 506 2.37 29.05 25.66
CA PHE A 506 1.63 30.20 25.16
C PHE A 506 1.20 31.21 26.23
N LEU A 507 1.38 30.89 27.52
CA LEU A 507 0.91 31.68 28.67
C LEU A 507 1.30 33.16 28.62
N GLN A 508 2.45 33.48 28.00
CA GLN A 508 2.96 34.84 27.86
C GLN A 508 2.95 35.38 26.43
N LYS A 509 2.59 34.55 25.44
CA LYS A 509 2.72 34.87 24.01
C LYS A 509 1.39 35.07 23.31
N ASN A 510 0.34 34.38 23.75
CA ASN A 510 -0.94 34.35 23.05
C ASN A 510 -2.08 33.97 24.01
N GLU A 511 -2.68 34.97 24.67
CA GLU A 511 -3.85 34.77 25.54
C GLU A 511 -5.03 34.12 24.81
N ASP A 512 -5.19 34.43 23.52
CA ASP A 512 -6.27 33.87 22.73
C ASP A 512 -6.13 32.34 22.61
N ARG A 513 -4.91 31.87 22.38
CA ARG A 513 -4.59 30.44 22.28
C ARG A 513 -4.80 29.70 23.60
N VAL A 514 -4.40 30.30 24.73
CA VAL A 514 -4.63 29.71 26.06
C VAL A 514 -6.12 29.48 26.29
N LYS A 515 -6.95 30.46 25.92
CA LYS A 515 -8.40 30.36 26.06
C LYS A 515 -9.05 29.34 25.10
N GLU A 516 -8.51 29.16 23.90
CA GLU A 516 -8.88 28.04 23.00
C GLU A 516 -8.60 26.68 23.66
N LEU A 517 -7.43 26.50 24.28
CA LEU A 517 -7.05 25.27 24.97
C LEU A 517 -7.93 24.97 26.20
N GLU A 518 -8.27 26.00 26.98
CA GLU A 518 -9.23 25.88 28.09
C GLU A 518 -10.64 25.50 27.61
N HIS A 519 -11.06 26.00 26.44
CA HIS A 519 -12.33 25.63 25.83
C HIS A 519 -12.37 24.13 25.50
N ILE A 520 -11.27 23.57 24.97
CA ILE A 520 -11.13 22.13 24.71
C ILE A 520 -11.20 21.34 26.01
N GLN A 521 -10.42 21.73 27.02
CA GLN A 521 -10.43 21.10 28.34
C GLN A 521 -11.84 21.08 28.95
N LYS A 522 -12.60 22.18 28.78
CA LYS A 522 -14.00 22.24 29.20
C LYS A 522 -14.88 21.28 28.40
N ALA A 523 -14.69 21.18 27.08
CA ALA A 523 -15.43 20.27 26.20
C ALA A 523 -15.16 18.78 26.52
N THR A 524 -13.96 18.46 27.01
CA THR A 524 -13.55 17.08 27.36
C THR A 524 -13.72 16.74 28.84
N SER A 525 -13.97 17.72 29.72
CA SER A 525 -14.12 17.51 31.17
C SER A 525 -15.19 16.49 31.60
N ARG A 526 -16.24 16.30 30.80
CA ARG A 526 -17.27 15.29 31.10
C ARG A 526 -16.77 13.92 30.64
N ARG A 527 -16.65 12.99 31.60
CA ARG A 527 -16.34 11.57 31.34
C ARG A 527 -17.26 11.02 30.25
N PHE A 528 -16.65 10.36 29.29
CA PHE A 528 -17.31 9.66 28.20
C PHE A 528 -16.83 8.21 28.22
N ASP A 529 -17.75 7.26 28.13
CA ASP A 529 -17.44 5.84 28.13
C ASP A 529 -17.03 5.40 26.72
N GLY A 530 -15.78 5.69 26.36
CA GLY A 530 -15.24 5.46 25.03
C GLY A 530 -14.01 6.32 24.75
N PHE A 531 -13.67 6.45 23.48
CA PHE A 531 -12.53 7.28 23.06
C PHE A 531 -12.96 8.74 22.95
N THR A 532 -12.11 9.65 23.44
CA THR A 532 -12.20 11.09 23.13
C THR A 532 -10.92 11.53 22.45
N VAL A 533 -11.03 12.05 21.23
CA VAL A 533 -9.92 12.59 20.44
C VAL A 533 -10.14 14.09 20.30
N ALA A 534 -9.14 14.90 20.62
CA ALA A 534 -9.22 16.34 20.41
C ALA A 534 -8.09 16.81 19.49
N CYS A 535 -8.45 17.58 18.47
CA CYS A 535 -7.52 18.37 17.68
C CYS A 535 -7.39 19.74 18.35
N LEU A 536 -6.19 20.05 18.80
CA LEU A 536 -5.87 21.31 19.46
C LEU A 536 -5.69 22.43 18.44
N ASP A 537 -5.18 22.13 17.25
CA ASP A 537 -4.86 23.15 16.25
C ASP A 537 -6.06 23.62 15.45
N ARG A 538 -5.96 24.86 14.97
CA ARG A 538 -6.96 25.49 14.13
C ARG A 538 -7.04 24.77 12.77
N ILE A 539 -8.26 24.44 12.39
CA ILE A 539 -8.59 23.79 11.11
C ILE A 539 -9.08 24.86 10.16
N ARG A 540 -8.34 25.11 9.08
CA ARG A 540 -8.76 26.01 8.00
C ARG A 540 -9.47 25.24 6.91
N ILE A 541 -10.52 25.84 6.36
CA ILE A 541 -11.36 25.23 5.33
C ILE A 541 -11.35 26.10 4.07
N TYR A 542 -11.04 25.47 2.96
CA TYR A 542 -10.79 26.08 1.66
C TYR A 542 -11.79 25.62 0.60
N ASP A 543 -12.10 26.50 -0.33
CA ASP A 543 -12.85 26.24 -1.55
C ASP A 543 -11.95 26.52 -2.76
N TYR A 544 -11.33 25.46 -3.30
CA TYR A 544 -10.40 25.58 -4.43
C TYR A 544 -11.09 25.90 -5.76
N SER A 545 -12.43 25.93 -5.81
CA SER A 545 -13.17 26.45 -6.98
C SER A 545 -13.09 27.97 -7.10
N LYS A 546 -12.62 28.66 -6.05
CA LYS A 546 -12.49 30.11 -5.98
C LYS A 546 -11.04 30.57 -6.22
N PRO A 547 -10.84 31.84 -6.66
CA PRO A 547 -9.51 32.42 -6.79
C PRO A 547 -8.78 32.46 -5.44
N PRO A 548 -7.43 32.42 -5.40
CA PRO A 548 -6.63 32.32 -4.17
C PRO A 548 -7.06 33.26 -3.03
N SER A 549 -7.38 34.51 -3.34
CA SER A 549 -7.81 35.52 -2.35
C SER A 549 -9.18 35.28 -1.72
N LYS A 550 -9.98 34.35 -2.27
CA LYS A 550 -11.32 33.97 -1.80
C LYS A 550 -11.45 32.48 -1.50
N ARG A 551 -10.31 31.75 -1.44
CA ARG A 551 -10.32 30.31 -1.14
C ARG A 551 -10.65 30.05 0.32
N ASP A 552 -10.19 30.90 1.23
CA ASP A 552 -10.46 30.74 2.66
C ASP A 552 -11.96 30.97 2.94
N VAL A 553 -12.62 29.93 3.45
CA VAL A 553 -14.06 29.93 3.72
C VAL A 553 -14.31 30.22 5.20
N THR A 554 -13.63 29.47 6.07
CA THR A 554 -13.73 29.57 7.52
C THR A 554 -12.58 28.83 8.18
N ASP A 555 -12.26 29.25 9.39
CA ASP A 555 -11.48 28.50 10.36
C ASP A 555 -12.36 27.92 11.46
N ILE A 556 -11.87 26.87 12.13
CA ILE A 556 -12.43 26.27 13.32
C ILE A 556 -11.30 26.11 14.33
N ASP A 557 -11.46 26.67 15.53
CA ASP A 557 -10.37 26.72 16.52
C ASP A 557 -9.95 25.34 17.01
N SER A 558 -10.90 24.42 17.19
CA SER A 558 -10.61 23.05 17.61
C SER A 558 -11.74 22.06 17.31
N LEU A 559 -11.39 20.77 17.36
CA LEU A 559 -12.30 19.66 17.12
C LEU A 559 -12.24 18.67 18.27
N VAL A 560 -13.39 18.20 18.75
CA VAL A 560 -13.48 17.09 19.71
C VAL A 560 -14.38 16.01 19.13
N ILE A 561 -13.87 14.78 19.07
CA ILE A 561 -14.58 13.59 18.60
C ILE A 561 -14.68 12.62 19.76
N LYS A 562 -15.89 12.18 20.09
CA LYS A 562 -16.14 11.14 21.10
C LYS A 562 -16.85 9.98 20.45
N PHE A 563 -16.35 8.76 20.59
CA PHE A 563 -16.99 7.60 19.99
C PHE A 563 -16.84 6.34 20.82
N ASN A 564 -17.89 5.53 20.79
CA ASN A 564 -17.94 4.16 21.31
C ASN A 564 -18.84 3.31 20.40
N GLN A 565 -19.21 2.11 20.84
CA GLN A 565 -20.07 1.22 20.06
C GLN A 565 -21.48 1.76 19.87
N ASN A 566 -21.93 2.68 20.73
CA ASN A 566 -23.32 3.15 20.82
C ASN A 566 -23.52 4.54 20.21
N GLU A 567 -22.49 5.37 20.13
CA GLU A 567 -22.61 6.72 19.59
C GLU A 567 -21.30 7.31 19.05
N LEU A 568 -21.46 8.25 18.13
CA LEU A 568 -20.46 9.23 17.70
C LEU A 568 -20.96 10.65 18.07
N ILE A 569 -20.11 11.42 18.73
CA ILE A 569 -20.31 12.84 19.01
C ILE A 569 -19.14 13.61 18.39
N VAL A 570 -19.44 14.61 17.56
CA VAL A 570 -18.44 15.52 16.99
C VAL A 570 -18.76 16.94 17.39
N GLU A 571 -17.78 17.65 17.93
CA GLU A 571 -17.89 19.02 18.40
C GLU A 571 -16.85 19.89 17.71
N PHE A 572 -17.31 20.83 16.88
CA PHE A 572 -16.49 21.88 16.27
C PHE A 572 -16.60 23.13 17.14
N ASN A 573 -15.50 23.55 17.76
CA ASN A 573 -15.50 24.63 18.75
C ASN A 573 -15.02 25.93 18.12
N GLU A 574 -15.72 27.01 18.45
CA GLU A 574 -15.39 28.39 18.09
C GLU A 574 -15.25 29.21 19.38
N THR A 575 -14.09 29.78 19.62
CA THR A 575 -13.70 30.49 20.84
C THR A 575 -13.68 32.00 20.59
N LYS A 576 -14.16 32.79 21.55
CA LYS A 576 -14.11 34.26 21.48
C LYS A 576 -13.73 34.86 22.84
N ASN A 577 -12.87 35.88 22.81
CA ASN A 577 -12.28 36.42 24.04
C ASN A 577 -12.93 37.72 24.54
N LYS A 578 -13.87 38.26 23.76
CA LYS A 578 -14.56 39.53 24.05
C LYS A 578 -15.91 39.30 24.76
N ARG A 579 -16.49 40.38 25.32
CA ARG A 579 -17.87 40.37 25.86
C ARG A 579 -18.84 39.82 24.80
N ASN A 580 -19.87 39.09 25.25
CA ASN A 580 -20.82 38.36 24.40
C ASN A 580 -20.14 37.30 23.49
N CYS A 581 -19.13 36.62 24.02
CA CYS A 581 -18.37 35.61 23.28
C CYS A 581 -19.25 34.50 22.71
N GLU A 582 -20.26 34.04 23.45
CA GLU A 582 -21.14 32.95 23.04
C GLU A 582 -21.99 33.33 21.83
N ASN A 583 -22.57 34.53 21.82
CA ASN A 583 -23.42 34.99 20.72
C ASN A 583 -22.61 35.26 19.45
N ARG A 584 -21.39 35.78 19.60
CA ARG A 584 -20.48 36.01 18.47
C ARG A 584 -20.02 34.70 17.86
N ALA A 585 -19.58 33.74 18.67
CA ALA A 585 -19.19 32.42 18.22
C ALA A 585 -20.35 31.68 17.53
N LYS A 586 -21.57 31.76 18.11
CA LYS A 586 -22.78 31.20 17.47
C LYS A 586 -23.04 31.80 16.09
N LYS A 587 -22.93 33.13 15.97
CA LYS A 587 -23.13 33.83 14.70
C LYS A 587 -22.10 33.38 13.67
N ASP A 588 -20.81 33.37 14.03
CA ASP A 588 -19.73 32.95 13.13
C ASP A 588 -19.93 31.49 12.67
N LEU A 589 -20.26 30.57 13.59
CA LEU A 589 -20.56 29.18 13.25
C LEU A 589 -21.77 29.05 12.30
N ASN A 590 -22.85 29.80 12.54
CA ASN A 590 -24.03 29.79 11.65
C ASN A 590 -23.73 30.37 10.26
N ASP A 591 -23.05 31.51 10.22
CA ASP A 591 -22.82 32.26 9.00
C ASP A 591 -21.76 31.60 8.11
N LYS A 592 -20.78 30.92 8.71
CA LYS A 592 -19.63 30.34 8.00
C LYS A 592 -19.66 28.81 7.97
N PHE A 593 -19.57 28.17 9.14
CA PHE A 593 -19.34 26.72 9.22
C PHE A 593 -20.59 25.87 8.91
N VAL A 594 -21.77 26.26 9.38
CA VAL A 594 -23.00 25.50 9.10
C VAL A 594 -23.28 25.40 7.59
N ARG A 595 -22.91 26.43 6.82
CA ARG A 595 -23.12 26.47 5.36
C ARG A 595 -22.25 25.48 4.58
N ILE A 596 -21.21 24.94 5.19
CA ILE A 596 -20.33 23.95 4.55
C ILE A 596 -20.68 22.51 4.93
N LEU A 597 -21.56 22.31 5.93
CA LEU A 597 -22.01 20.99 6.36
C LEU A 597 -22.87 20.33 5.29
N ASN A 598 -22.65 19.04 5.06
CA ASN A 598 -23.43 18.25 4.11
C ASN A 598 -24.65 17.58 4.79
N SER A 599 -25.38 16.77 4.04
CA SER A 599 -26.59 16.08 4.52
C SER A 599 -26.35 15.07 5.65
N THR A 600 -25.14 14.50 5.78
CA THR A 600 -24.83 13.55 6.85
C THR A 600 -24.77 14.25 8.22
N ALA A 601 -24.53 15.56 8.25
CA ALA A 601 -24.54 16.38 9.46
C ALA A 601 -25.95 16.71 9.98
N LYS A 602 -27.01 16.12 9.40
CA LYS A 602 -28.39 16.31 9.86
C LYS A 602 -28.53 16.07 11.37
N GLY A 603 -29.23 16.99 12.03
CA GLY A 603 -29.45 16.97 13.48
C GLY A 603 -28.39 17.70 14.31
N TYR A 604 -27.47 18.45 13.67
CA TYR A 604 -26.51 19.29 14.40
C TYR A 604 -27.21 20.32 15.30
N ARG A 605 -26.56 20.70 16.40
CA ARG A 605 -27.03 21.74 17.33
C ARG A 605 -25.90 22.68 17.68
N ILE A 606 -26.19 23.97 17.79
CA ILE A 606 -25.20 24.95 18.26
C ILE A 606 -25.41 25.21 19.76
N HIS A 607 -24.41 24.89 20.56
CA HIS A 607 -24.44 25.06 21.99
C HIS A 607 -23.51 26.22 22.43
N PRO A 608 -24.00 27.17 23.24
CA PRO A 608 -23.11 28.13 23.90
C PRO A 608 -22.24 27.40 24.92
N VAL A 609 -20.98 27.81 25.03
CA VAL A 609 -20.05 27.35 26.06
C VAL A 609 -19.66 28.55 26.91
N LYS A 610 -20.29 28.63 28.08
CA LYS A 610 -20.23 29.79 28.99
C LYS A 610 -18.79 30.25 29.21
N LYS A 611 -18.52 31.55 29.00
CA LYS A 611 -17.19 32.23 29.07
C LYS A 611 -16.20 31.94 27.93
N PHE A 612 -16.41 30.90 27.12
CA PHE A 612 -15.47 30.49 26.08
C PHE A 612 -15.93 30.86 24.67
N GLY A 613 -17.19 30.54 24.31
CA GLY A 613 -17.68 30.73 22.95
C GLY A 613 -18.87 29.83 22.65
N ALA A 614 -18.82 29.11 21.53
CA ALA A 614 -19.87 28.18 21.13
C ALA A 614 -19.30 26.96 20.40
N LYS A 615 -20.11 25.93 20.23
CA LYS A 615 -19.75 24.75 19.45
C LYS A 615 -20.90 24.22 18.62
N VAL A 616 -20.59 23.71 17.43
CA VAL A 616 -21.50 22.88 16.64
C VAL A 616 -21.31 21.44 17.08
N ARG A 617 -22.38 20.83 17.62
CA ARG A 617 -22.40 19.44 18.07
C ARG A 617 -23.24 18.59 17.13
N ILE A 618 -22.64 17.54 16.58
CA ILE A 618 -23.29 16.50 15.79
C ILE A 618 -23.28 15.22 16.64
N ARG A 619 -24.45 14.59 16.83
CA ARG A 619 -24.57 13.32 17.56
C ARG A 619 -25.25 12.29 16.67
N LYS A 620 -24.63 11.11 16.55
CA LYS A 620 -25.17 9.94 15.84
C LYS A 620 -25.21 8.79 16.83
N THR A 621 -26.38 8.19 16.99
CA THR A 621 -26.58 7.03 17.86
C THR A 621 -26.54 5.79 16.98
N CYS A 622 -25.67 4.84 17.30
CA CYS A 622 -25.64 3.53 16.67
C CYS A 622 -26.92 2.79 17.12
N ILE A 623 -27.83 2.54 16.17
CA ILE A 623 -29.05 1.76 16.40
C ILE A 623 -28.82 0.34 15.90
#